data_AF-A0A653CEV8-F1
#
_entry.id   AF-A0A653CEV8-F1
#
_cell.length_a   1.000
_cell.length_b   1.000
_cell.length_c   1.000
_cell.angle_alpha   90.00
_cell.angle_beta   90.00
_cell.angle_gamma   90.00
#
_symmetry.space_group_name_H-M   'P 1'
#
loop_
_entity.id
_entity.type
_entity.pdbx_description
1 polymer ?
#
loop_
_entity_poly.entity_id
_entity_poly.type
_entity_poly.pdbx_seq_one_letter_code
_entity_poly.pdbx_strand_id
1 'polypeptide(L)'
;VGQVLELRSDQRRLYYLISKVKSYQKPTYRTVWEALLNLRQKLLTANVLKLAIPKIGCRRDDLDWRIIRNMLEVLFRFTGIEILVCSWNPRGPTEHR
;
A
#
# COMPACT_ATOMS: atom_id res chain seq x y z
N VAL A 1 0.88 -15.89 0.12
CA VAL A 1 0.13 -14.61 0.19
C VAL A 1 0.60 -13.86 1.43
N GLY A 2 0.60 -12.53 1.40
CA GLY A 2 1.12 -11.69 2.49
C GLY A 2 2.60 -11.34 2.35
N GLN A 3 3.31 -11.87 1.34
CA GLN A 3 4.73 -11.58 1.12
C GLN A 3 4.94 -10.23 0.40
N VAL A 4 6.16 -9.68 0.52
CA VAL A 4 6.59 -8.45 -0.14
C VAL A 4 7.91 -8.65 -0.89
N LEU A 5 7.84 -8.52 -2.21
CA LEU A 5 9.03 -8.54 -3.07
C LEU A 5 9.61 -7.13 -3.19
N GLU A 6 10.94 -7.04 -3.25
CA GLU A 6 11.65 -5.78 -3.48
C GLU A 6 12.38 -5.88 -4.81
N LEU A 7 12.22 -4.86 -5.65
CA LEU A 7 13.03 -4.63 -6.84
C LEU A 7 13.74 -3.29 -6.69
N ARG A 8 15.06 -3.28 -6.87
CA ARG A 8 15.85 -2.04 -6.91
C ARG A 8 15.93 -1.57 -8.35
N SER A 9 15.51 -0.34 -8.60
CA SER A 9 15.52 0.28 -9.93
C SER A 9 16.08 1.69 -9.78
N ASP A 10 17.30 1.89 -10.28
CA ASP A 10 18.06 3.14 -10.16
C ASP A 10 18.07 3.67 -8.72
N GLN A 11 17.49 4.85 -8.51
CA GLN A 11 17.42 5.54 -7.22
C GLN A 11 16.16 5.19 -6.40
N ARG A 12 15.37 4.19 -6.82
CA ARG A 12 14.09 3.85 -6.18
C ARG A 12 14.02 2.36 -5.81
N ARG A 13 13.27 2.07 -4.75
CA ARG A 13 12.92 0.71 -4.33
C ARG A 13 11.44 0.48 -4.61
N LEU A 14 11.13 -0.52 -5.41
CA LEU A 14 9.77 -0.92 -5.75
C LEU A 14 9.37 -2.10 -4.87
N TYR A 15 8.25 -1.96 -4.17
CA TYR A 15 7.72 -3.00 -3.29
C TYR A 15 6.43 -3.58 -3.88
N TYR A 16 6.42 -4.88 -4.14
CA TYR A 16 5.26 -5.60 -4.68
C TYR A 16 4.58 -6.38 -3.56
N LEU A 17 3.34 -5.98 -3.21
CA LEU A 17 2.52 -6.63 -2.20
C LEU A 17 1.80 -7.83 -2.81
N ILE A 18 2.07 -9.03 -2.31
CA ILE A 18 1.44 -10.26 -2.81
C ILE A 18 0.16 -10.54 -2.01
N SER A 19 -0.96 -9.94 -2.42
CA SER A 19 -2.25 -10.02 -1.73
C SER A 19 -3.14 -11.21 -2.15
N LYS A 20 -2.73 -11.98 -3.15
CA LYS A 20 -3.46 -13.17 -3.65
C LYS A 20 -2.53 -14.17 -4.30
N VAL A 21 -2.95 -15.45 -4.38
CA VAL A 21 -2.15 -16.51 -5.02
C VAL A 21 -2.26 -16.38 -6.54
N LYS A 22 -3.47 -16.19 -7.05
CA LYS A 22 -3.76 -16.16 -8.48
C LYS A 22 -4.38 -14.84 -8.88
N SER A 23 -4.09 -14.38 -10.09
CA SER A 23 -4.50 -13.05 -10.59
C SER A 23 -6.02 -12.85 -10.64
N TYR A 24 -6.79 -13.93 -10.85
CA TYR A 24 -8.24 -13.94 -10.94
C TYR A 24 -8.96 -13.99 -9.58
N GLN A 25 -8.24 -14.25 -8.49
CA GLN A 25 -8.81 -14.21 -7.15
C GLN A 25 -8.98 -12.77 -6.69
N LYS A 26 -9.89 -12.55 -5.74
CA LYS A 26 -9.98 -11.29 -5.01
C LYS A 26 -9.09 -11.36 -3.76
N PRO A 27 -8.30 -10.31 -3.47
CA PRO A 27 -7.64 -10.22 -2.18
C PRO A 27 -8.70 -10.02 -1.08
N THR A 28 -8.37 -10.40 0.15
CA THR A 28 -9.18 -10.11 1.34
C THR A 28 -8.49 -9.05 2.21
N TYR A 29 -9.25 -8.38 3.06
CA TYR A 29 -8.69 -7.46 4.07
C TYR A 29 -7.55 -8.08 4.87
N ARG A 30 -7.71 -9.35 5.28
CA ARG A 30 -6.67 -10.09 6.01
C ARG A 30 -5.38 -10.22 5.19
N THR A 31 -5.48 -10.61 3.93
CA THR A 31 -4.30 -10.79 3.08
C THR A 31 -3.59 -9.47 2.76
N VAL A 32 -4.34 -8.37 2.64
CA VAL A 32 -3.75 -7.03 2.48
C VAL A 32 -3.09 -6.57 3.77
N TRP A 33 -3.72 -6.80 4.93
CA TRP A 33 -3.14 -6.51 6.24
C TRP A 33 -1.80 -7.22 6.44
N GLU A 34 -1.74 -8.52 6.18
CA GLU A 34 -0.51 -9.32 6.28
C GLU A 34 0.59 -8.77 5.35
N ALA A 35 0.23 -8.39 4.12
CA ALA A 35 1.18 -7.79 3.18
C ALA A 35 1.68 -6.40 3.64
N LEU A 36 0.81 -5.56 4.19
CA LEU A 36 1.18 -4.25 4.74
C LEU A 36 2.05 -4.36 5.99
N LEU A 37 1.77 -5.33 6.86
CA LEU A 37 2.58 -5.60 8.05
C LEU A 37 4.01 -6.01 7.66
N ASN A 38 4.14 -6.91 6.67
CA ASN A 38 5.44 -7.32 6.15
C ASN A 38 6.16 -6.18 5.41
N LEU A 39 5.43 -5.33 4.69
CA LEU A 39 5.98 -4.14 4.06
C LEU A 39 6.58 -3.20 5.11
N ARG A 40 5.84 -2.92 6.19
CA ARG A 40 6.31 -2.08 7.30
C ARG A 40 7.63 -2.60 7.86
N GLN A 41 7.70 -3.91 8.17
CA GLN A 41 8.93 -4.51 8.71
C GLN A 41 10.10 -4.32 7.74
N LYS A 42 9.87 -4.51 6.44
CA LYS A 42 10.90 -4.38 5.42
C LYS A 42 11.39 -2.94 5.25
N LEU A 43 10.49 -1.97 5.30
CA LEU A 43 10.83 -0.55 5.24
C LEU A 43 11.65 -0.10 6.45
N LEU A 44 11.26 -0.52 7.66
CA LEU A 44 12.00 -0.23 8.90
C LEU A 44 13.41 -0.83 8.86
N THR A 45 13.54 -2.12 8.52
CA THR A 45 14.85 -2.77 8.39
C THR A 45 15.74 -2.11 7.34
N ALA A 46 15.15 -1.59 6.27
CA ALA A 46 15.88 -0.94 5.18
C ALA A 46 16.05 0.57 5.35
N ASN A 47 15.65 1.13 6.50
CA ASN A 47 15.63 2.55 6.85
C ASN A 47 14.98 3.44 5.77
N VAL A 48 13.86 2.99 5.20
CA VAL A 48 13.07 3.74 4.22
C VAL A 48 11.93 4.45 4.94
N LEU A 49 11.99 5.78 4.97
CA LEU A 49 11.01 6.61 5.69
C LEU A 49 9.99 7.29 4.79
N LYS A 50 10.11 7.16 3.46
CA LYS A 50 9.18 7.77 2.50
C LYS A 50 8.63 6.71 1.57
N LEU A 51 7.31 6.55 1.56
CA LEU A 51 6.61 5.56 0.76
C LEU A 51 5.51 6.25 -0.06
N ALA A 52 5.57 6.10 -1.39
CA ALA A 52 4.47 6.47 -2.26
C ALA A 52 3.65 5.23 -2.65
N ILE A 53 2.33 5.29 -2.52
CA ILE A 53 1.42 4.20 -2.89
C ILE A 53 0.25 4.71 -3.73
N PRO A 54 -0.30 3.89 -4.66
CA PRO A 54 -1.63 4.16 -5.20
C PRO A 54 -2.72 3.91 -4.13
N LYS A 55 -3.97 4.26 -4.42
CA LYS A 55 -5.11 3.74 -3.65
C LYS A 55 -5.24 2.21 -3.86
N ILE A 56 -4.77 1.44 -2.89
CA ILE A 56 -4.76 -0.02 -2.89
C ILE A 56 -6.19 -0.57 -2.77
N GLY A 57 -6.51 -1.62 -3.53
CA GLY A 57 -7.78 -2.37 -3.39
C GLY A 57 -8.98 -1.71 -4.08
N CYS A 58 -8.79 -0.63 -4.83
CA CYS A 58 -9.90 0.05 -5.50
C CYS A 58 -10.44 -0.73 -6.72
N ARG A 59 -11.78 -0.67 -6.86
CA ARG A 59 -12.60 -1.04 -8.04
C ARG A 59 -12.58 -2.51 -8.48
N ARG A 60 -11.41 -3.14 -8.62
CA ARG A 60 -11.30 -4.53 -9.11
C ARG A 60 -11.27 -5.56 -7.98
N ASP A 61 -10.87 -5.13 -6.79
CA ASP A 61 -10.59 -6.02 -5.67
C ASP A 61 -11.71 -6.05 -4.62
N ASP A 62 -12.80 -5.30 -4.80
CA ASP A 62 -13.94 -5.16 -3.87
C ASP A 62 -13.55 -4.81 -2.42
N LEU A 63 -12.46 -4.06 -2.24
CA LEU A 63 -12.06 -3.56 -0.94
C LEU A 63 -12.39 -2.07 -0.81
N ASP A 64 -13.07 -1.71 0.27
CA ASP A 64 -13.27 -0.31 0.65
C ASP A 64 -11.92 0.33 1.05
N TRP A 65 -11.54 1.36 0.30
CA TRP A 65 -10.36 2.18 0.57
C TRP A 65 -10.36 2.78 1.99
N ARG A 66 -11.53 3.12 2.56
CA ARG A 66 -11.63 3.65 3.93
C ARG A 66 -11.08 2.65 4.95
N ILE A 67 -11.39 1.37 4.76
CA ILE A 67 -10.88 0.30 5.63
C ILE A 67 -9.37 0.15 5.42
N ILE A 68 -8.90 0.13 4.17
CA ILE A 68 -7.45 0.05 3.88
C ILE A 68 -6.67 1.24 4.46
N ARG A 69 -7.24 2.45 4.38
CA ARG A 69 -6.67 3.66 4.97
C ARG A 69 -6.52 3.51 6.50
N ASN A 70 -7.55 3.01 7.18
CA ASN A 70 -7.46 2.74 8.61
C ASN A 70 -6.39 1.69 8.94
N MET A 71 -6.25 0.65 8.10
CA MET A 71 -5.20 -0.36 8.27
C MET A 71 -3.79 0.24 8.14
N LEU A 72 -3.58 1.12 7.16
CA LEU A 72 -2.33 1.86 6.99
C LEU A 72 -2.04 2.72 8.21
N GLU A 73 -3.02 3.48 8.70
CA GLU A 73 -2.86 4.34 9.89
C GLU A 73 -2.50 3.53 11.12
N VAL A 74 -3.15 2.39 11.36
CA VAL A 74 -2.84 1.53 12.52
C VAL A 74 -1.44 0.92 12.40
N LEU A 75 -1.10 0.34 11.23
CA LEU A 75 0.15 -0.37 11.05
C LEU A 75 1.37 0.56 11.05
N PHE A 76 1.25 1.75 10.45
CA PHE A 76 2.37 2.68 10.30
C PHE A 76 2.41 3.75 11.38
N ARG A 77 1.49 3.73 12.35
CA ARG A 77 1.50 4.64 13.49
C ARG A 77 2.84 4.61 14.22
N PHE A 78 3.38 5.78 14.54
CA PHE A 78 4.63 5.95 15.29
C PHE A 78 5.87 5.29 14.65
N THR A 79 5.84 4.94 13.36
CA THR A 79 7.00 4.40 12.65
C THR A 79 7.93 5.46 12.08
N GLY A 80 7.47 6.72 11.99
CA GLY A 80 8.18 7.79 11.29
C GLY A 80 8.13 7.67 9.76
N ILE A 81 7.46 6.65 9.21
CA ILE A 81 7.30 6.48 7.77
C ILE A 81 6.18 7.40 7.26
N GLU A 82 6.53 8.30 6.35
CA GLU A 82 5.60 9.15 5.61
C GLU A 82 5.02 8.39 4.42
N ILE A 83 3.68 8.33 4.34
CA ILE A 83 2.98 7.68 3.23
C ILE A 83 2.27 8.73 2.38
N LEU A 84 2.71 8.86 1.13
CA LEU A 84 2.04 9.64 0.10
C LEU A 84 1.07 8.73 -0.67
N VAL A 85 -0.23 9.04 -0.61
CA VAL A 85 -1.24 8.35 -1.41
C VAL A 85 -1.46 9.08 -2.71
N CYS A 86 -1.10 8.45 -3.82
CA CYS A 86 -1.28 8.97 -5.18
C CYS A 86 -2.64 8.52 -5.72
N SER A 87 -3.44 9.47 -6.21
CA SER A 87 -4.66 9.18 -6.95
C SER A 87 -4.67 9.93 -8.27
N TRP A 88 -4.93 9.21 -9.35
CA TRP A 88 -5.19 9.82 -10.65
C TRP A 88 -6.58 10.47 -10.64
N ASN A 89 -6.63 11.78 -10.83
CA ASN A 89 -7.86 12.51 -11.06
C ASN A 89 -7.83 13.13 -12.46
N PRO A 90 -8.50 12.53 -13.46
CA PRO A 90 -8.51 13.05 -14.82
C PRO A 90 -9.24 14.40 -14.96
N ARG A 91 -9.96 14.85 -13.92
CA ARG A 91 -10.74 16.10 -13.93
C ARG A 91 -10.05 17.27 -13.22
N GLY A 92 -8.80 17.10 -12.78
CA GLY A 92 -8.08 18.11 -11.99
C GLY A 92 -8.56 18.17 -10.53
N PRO A 93 -7.81 18.81 -9.61
CA PRO A 93 -8.19 18.90 -8.21
C PRO A 93 -9.57 19.55 -8.08
N THR A 94 -10.50 18.89 -7.39
CA THR A 94 -11.75 19.52 -6.98
C THR A 94 -11.42 20.55 -5.92
N GLU A 95 -11.50 21.84 -6.27
CA GLU A 95 -11.56 22.91 -5.28
C GLU A 95 -12.72 22.62 -4.34
N HIS A 96 -12.41 22.35 -3.08
CA HIS A 96 -13.40 22.32 -2.02
C HIS A 96 -13.91 23.76 -1.84
N ARG A 97 -15.15 24.03 -2.26
CA ARG A 97 -15.96 25.13 -1.73
C ARG A 97 -16.43 24.80 -0.32
#